data_AF-A0A2V8VQ85-F1
#
_entry.id   AF-A0A2V8VQ85-F1
#
_cell.length_a   1.000
_cell.length_b   1.000
_cell.length_c   1.000
_cell.angle_alpha   90.00
_cell.angle_beta   90.00
_cell.angle_gamma   90.00
#
_symmetry.space_group_name_H-M   'P 1'
#
loop_
_entity.id
_entity.type
_entity.pdbx_description
1 polymer ?
#
loop_
_entity_poly.entity_id
_entity_poly.type
_entity_poly.pdbx_seq_one_letter_code
_entity_poly.pdbx_strand_id
1 'polypeptide(L)'
;MKASIRIRPTIIPAYLAVVTLTAAGAALAQGDARARQEMVCDYLKKTAMGISSQCLSDVRDMADWKAKRALLQQHLLYMLGLDPLPKRSPLHVRITGTLERPNYRIEKVVF
;
A
#
# COMPACT_ATOMS: atom_id res chain seq x y z
N MET A 1 -54.65 -26.23 22.64
CA MET A 1 -54.65 -26.49 21.18
C MET A 1 -53.19 -26.62 20.73
N LYS A 2 -52.63 -27.83 20.64
CA LYS A 2 -51.23 -28.08 20.25
C LYS A 2 -51.21 -28.45 18.77
N ALA A 3 -50.82 -27.52 17.90
CA ALA A 3 -50.65 -27.79 16.48
C ALA A 3 -49.39 -28.64 16.28
N SER A 4 -49.57 -29.92 15.98
CA SER A 4 -48.47 -30.84 15.65
C SER A 4 -47.99 -30.56 14.23
N ILE A 5 -46.90 -29.82 14.11
CA ILE A 5 -46.17 -29.65 12.85
C ILE A 5 -45.58 -31.02 12.47
N ARG A 6 -46.21 -31.68 11.50
CA ARG A 6 -45.77 -32.98 10.97
C ARG A 6 -44.76 -32.70 9.85
N ILE A 7 -43.48 -32.53 10.23
CA ILE A 7 -42.37 -32.31 9.28
C ILE A 7 -42.25 -33.57 8.39
N ARG A 8 -42.32 -33.39 7.07
CA ARG A 8 -42.17 -34.51 6.12
C ARG A 8 -40.71 -35.01 6.15
N PRO A 9 -40.46 -36.32 6.24
CA PRO A 9 -39.12 -36.89 6.44
C PRO A 9 -38.15 -36.67 5.27
N THR A 10 -38.63 -36.15 4.14
CA THR A 10 -37.84 -35.83 2.94
C THR A 10 -37.25 -34.42 2.93
N ILE A 11 -37.71 -33.52 3.80
CA ILE A 11 -37.25 -32.11 3.83
C ILE A 11 -35.86 -32.02 4.46
N ILE A 12 -35.59 -32.82 5.49
CA ILE A 12 -34.31 -32.86 6.21
C ILE A 12 -33.14 -33.27 5.29
N PRO A 13 -33.21 -34.39 4.53
CA PRO A 13 -32.10 -34.77 3.64
C PRO A 13 -31.92 -33.80 2.47
N ALA A 14 -32.99 -33.21 1.94
CA ALA A 14 -32.89 -32.21 0.87
C ALA A 14 -32.21 -30.93 1.36
N TYR A 15 -32.53 -30.47 2.56
CA TYR A 15 -31.89 -29.30 3.16
C TYR A 15 -30.42 -29.55 3.48
N LEU A 16 -30.09 -30.74 4.02
CA LEU A 16 -28.71 -31.17 4.25
C LEU A 16 -27.91 -31.23 2.94
N ALA A 17 -28.49 -31.74 1.85
CA ALA A 17 -27.84 -31.79 0.54
C ALA A 17 -27.57 -30.39 -0.04
N VAL A 18 -28.49 -29.43 0.16
CA VAL A 18 -28.28 -28.03 -0.29
C VAL A 18 -27.20 -27.35 0.54
N VAL A 19 -27.17 -27.59 1.86
CA VAL A 19 -26.13 -27.05 2.76
C VAL A 19 -24.75 -27.65 2.46
N THR A 20 -24.66 -28.95 2.16
CA THR A 20 -23.37 -29.56 1.78
C THR A 20 -22.89 -29.12 0.41
N LEU A 21 -23.79 -28.91 -0.56
CA LEU A 21 -23.44 -28.43 -1.90
C LEU A 21 -22.92 -26.98 -1.87
N THR A 22 -23.51 -26.12 -1.04
CA THR A 22 -23.06 -24.73 -0.87
C THR A 22 -21.74 -24.63 -0.12
N ALA A 23 -21.54 -25.43 0.94
CA ALA A 23 -20.27 -25.47 1.68
C ALA A 23 -19.12 -26.07 0.84
N ALA A 24 -19.38 -27.12 0.06
CA ALA A 24 -18.39 -27.69 -0.84
C ALA A 24 -17.98 -26.70 -1.95
N GLY A 25 -18.93 -25.94 -2.50
CA GLY A 25 -18.63 -24.87 -3.45
C GLY A 25 -17.70 -23.79 -2.89
N ALA A 26 -17.88 -23.39 -1.63
CA ALA A 26 -17.00 -22.41 -0.97
C ALA A 26 -15.59 -22.96 -0.70
N ALA A 27 -15.47 -24.24 -0.34
CA ALA A 27 -14.18 -24.90 -0.15
C ALA A 27 -13.42 -25.09 -1.48
N LEU A 28 -14.13 -25.39 -2.58
CA LEU A 28 -13.54 -25.47 -3.92
C LEU A 28 -13.22 -24.09 -4.51
N ALA A 29 -13.90 -23.04 -4.06
CA ALA A 29 -13.64 -21.64 -4.45
C ALA A 29 -12.51 -20.99 -3.64
N GLN A 30 -12.03 -21.61 -2.55
CA GLN A 30 -10.80 -21.21 -1.88
C GLN A 30 -9.60 -21.54 -2.77
N GLY A 31 -9.34 -20.67 -3.76
CA GLY A 31 -8.15 -20.75 -4.58
C GLY A 31 -6.87 -20.72 -3.73
N ASP A 32 -5.79 -21.28 -4.28
CA ASP A 32 -4.46 -21.28 -3.65
C ASP A 32 -4.14 -19.88 -3.11
N ALA A 33 -3.73 -19.81 -1.83
CA ALA A 33 -3.34 -18.57 -1.19
C ALA A 33 -2.25 -17.84 -1.98
N ARG A 34 -1.35 -18.60 -2.62
CA ARG A 34 -0.33 -18.06 -3.50
C ARG A 34 -0.92 -17.39 -4.75
N ALA A 35 -1.85 -18.06 -5.43
CA ALA A 35 -2.50 -17.51 -6.62
C ALA A 35 -3.25 -16.20 -6.30
N ARG A 36 -3.91 -16.13 -5.13
CA ARG A 36 -4.57 -14.89 -4.67
C ARG A 36 -3.58 -13.77 -4.40
N GLN A 37 -2.45 -14.07 -3.75
CA GLN A 37 -1.40 -13.08 -3.51
C GLN A 37 -0.80 -12.56 -4.82
N GLU A 38 -0.56 -13.45 -5.79
CA GLU A 38 -0.04 -13.08 -7.12
C GLU A 38 -1.01 -12.12 -7.83
N MET A 39 -2.31 -12.43 -7.84
CA MET A 39 -3.33 -11.56 -8.41
C MET A 39 -3.36 -10.15 -7.76
N VAL A 40 -3.27 -10.07 -6.43
CA VAL A 40 -3.26 -8.79 -5.71
C VAL A 40 -1.99 -8.01 -6.04
N CYS A 41 -0.83 -8.66 -6.01
CA CYS A 41 0.45 -8.04 -6.37
C CYS A 41 0.41 -7.47 -7.79
N ASP A 42 -0.12 -8.22 -8.76
CA ASP A 42 -0.17 -7.79 -10.16
C ASP A 42 -1.15 -6.63 -10.36
N TYR A 43 -2.29 -6.65 -9.68
CA TYR A 43 -3.20 -5.51 -9.64
C TYR A 43 -2.53 -4.26 -9.07
N LEU A 44 -1.82 -4.38 -7.94
CA LEU A 44 -1.13 -3.26 -7.30
C LEU A 44 -0.02 -2.70 -8.19
N LYS A 45 0.77 -3.58 -8.84
CA LYS A 45 1.81 -3.15 -9.80
C LYS A 45 1.21 -2.40 -10.97
N LYS A 46 0.13 -2.93 -11.58
CA LYS A 46 -0.56 -2.28 -12.70
C LYS A 46 -1.12 -0.91 -12.30
N THR A 47 -1.72 -0.83 -11.11
CA THR A 47 -2.27 0.42 -10.57
C THR A 47 -1.17 1.45 -10.31
N ALA A 48 -0.10 1.04 -9.62
CA ALA A 48 1.05 1.90 -9.36
C ALA A 48 1.72 2.40 -10.65
N MET A 49 1.83 1.53 -11.66
CA MET A 49 2.34 1.89 -12.99
C MET A 49 1.44 2.93 -13.67
N GLY A 50 0.11 2.76 -13.61
CA GLY A 50 -0.84 3.72 -14.19
C GLY A 50 -0.81 5.10 -13.53
N ILE A 51 -0.60 5.16 -12.21
CA ILE A 51 -0.40 6.42 -11.48
C ILE A 51 0.95 7.04 -11.86
N SER A 52 2.01 6.23 -11.87
CA SER A 52 3.38 6.72 -12.10
C SER A 52 3.59 7.22 -13.53
N SER A 53 2.94 6.60 -14.52
CA SER A 53 3.02 7.02 -15.92
C SER A 53 2.42 8.41 -16.18
N GLN A 54 1.54 8.88 -15.29
CA GLN A 54 0.94 10.21 -15.37
C GLN A 54 1.76 11.28 -14.65
N CYS A 55 2.86 10.91 -13.99
CA CYS A 55 3.73 11.84 -13.27
C CYS A 55 4.19 12.97 -14.21
N LEU A 56 3.87 14.21 -13.84
CA LEU A 56 4.20 15.44 -14.58
C LEU A 56 3.66 15.47 -16.03
N SER A 57 2.69 14.62 -16.39
CA SER A 57 2.09 14.60 -17.73
C SER A 57 1.38 15.91 -18.11
N ASP A 58 1.05 16.72 -17.11
CA ASP A 58 0.39 18.01 -17.21
C ASP A 58 1.38 19.21 -17.13
N VAL A 59 2.69 18.97 -17.07
CA VAL A 59 3.74 20.00 -17.06
C VAL A 59 4.34 20.10 -18.46
N ARG A 60 4.05 21.19 -19.18
CA ARG A 60 4.47 21.35 -20.58
C ARG A 60 5.77 22.13 -20.74
N ASP A 61 6.04 23.03 -19.81
CA ASP A 61 7.22 23.87 -19.83
C ASP A 61 7.72 24.25 -18.41
N MET A 62 8.76 25.09 -18.37
CA MET A 62 9.37 25.58 -17.15
C MET A 62 8.44 26.50 -16.34
N ALA A 63 7.56 27.25 -16.99
CA ALA A 63 6.63 28.16 -16.31
C ALA A 63 5.55 27.35 -15.58
N ASP A 64 4.98 26.33 -16.23
CA ASP A 64 4.05 25.37 -15.64
C ASP A 64 4.66 24.67 -14.42
N TRP A 65 5.91 24.21 -14.55
CA TRP A 65 6.62 23.58 -13.43
C TRP A 65 6.77 24.52 -12.25
N LYS A 66 7.23 25.76 -12.50
CA LYS A 66 7.42 26.76 -11.44
C LYS A 66 6.11 27.10 -10.73
N ALA A 67 4.99 27.15 -11.45
CA ALA A 67 3.68 27.39 -10.88
C ALA A 67 3.22 26.23 -9.96
N LYS A 68 3.50 24.97 -10.33
CA LYS A 68 3.06 23.78 -9.58
C LYS A 68 3.99 23.36 -8.45
N ARG A 69 5.28 23.66 -8.56
CA ARG A 69 6.33 23.18 -7.64
C ARG A 69 6.02 23.46 -6.17
N ALA A 70 5.52 24.67 -5.85
CA ALA A 70 5.24 25.05 -4.47
C ALA A 70 4.16 24.15 -3.84
N LEU A 71 3.07 23.90 -4.58
CA LEU A 71 1.98 23.03 -4.14
C LEU A 71 2.46 21.58 -3.98
N LEU A 72 3.22 21.06 -4.95
CA LEU A 72 3.76 19.70 -4.88
C LEU A 72 4.71 19.52 -3.69
N GLN A 73 5.54 20.53 -3.41
CA GLN A 73 6.41 20.53 -2.24
C GLN A 73 5.59 20.54 -0.93
N GLN A 74 4.50 21.30 -0.87
CA GLN A 74 3.61 21.29 0.30
C GLN A 74 2.96 19.91 0.49
N HIS A 75 2.43 19.29 -0.57
CA HIS A 75 1.87 17.93 -0.49
C HIS A 75 2.91 16.91 -0.01
N LEU A 76 4.15 17.00 -0.49
CA LEU A 76 5.25 16.16 -0.03
C LEU A 76 5.50 16.36 1.46
N LEU A 77 5.60 17.61 1.92
CA LEU A 77 5.81 17.90 3.34
C LEU A 77 4.65 17.38 4.19
N TYR A 78 3.40 17.55 3.75
CA TYR A 78 2.23 17.00 4.42
C TYR A 78 2.28 15.48 4.53
N MET A 79 2.59 14.76 3.45
CA MET A 79 2.71 13.29 3.46
C MET A 79 3.82 12.79 4.38
N LEU A 80 4.87 13.59 4.57
CA LEU A 80 5.97 13.30 5.49
C LEU A 80 5.71 13.78 6.92
N GLY A 81 4.56 14.42 7.20
CA GLY A 81 4.26 15.03 8.51
C GLY A 81 5.15 16.24 8.85
N LEU A 82 5.71 16.90 7.82
CA LEU A 82 6.59 18.06 7.91
C LEU A 82 5.88 19.39 7.59
N ASP A 83 4.54 19.40 7.59
CA ASP A 83 3.73 20.62 7.47
C ASP A 83 2.92 20.84 8.77
N PRO A 84 3.30 21.81 9.64
CA PRO A 84 4.38 22.78 9.46
C PRO A 84 5.77 22.18 9.69
N LEU A 85 6.79 22.77 9.06
CA LEU A 85 8.17 22.34 9.25
C LEU A 85 8.58 22.48 10.72
N PRO A 86 9.25 21.47 11.31
CA PRO A 86 9.74 21.58 12.66
C PRO A 86 10.74 22.74 12.77
N LYS A 87 10.80 23.35 13.96
CA LYS A 87 11.80 24.38 14.25
C LYS A 87 13.19 23.77 14.02
N ARG A 88 14.00 24.43 13.19
CA ARG A 88 15.39 24.02 12.95
C ARG A 88 16.17 24.09 14.27
N SER A 89 16.70 22.95 14.70
CA SER A 89 17.69 22.91 15.79
C SER A 89 19.05 23.36 15.25
N PRO A 90 19.91 23.95 16.10
CA PRO A 90 21.30 24.15 15.75
C PRO A 90 21.94 22.82 15.36
N LEU A 91 22.60 22.78 14.20
CA LEU A 91 23.29 21.60 13.72
C LEU A 91 24.66 21.53 14.38
N HIS A 92 24.79 20.71 15.43
CA HIS A 92 26.04 20.55 16.17
C HIS A 92 26.96 19.53 15.51
N VAL A 93 27.41 19.84 14.29
CA VAL A 93 28.24 18.95 13.49
C VAL A 93 29.57 18.66 14.19
N ARG A 94 29.91 17.38 14.36
CA ARG A 94 31.18 16.93 14.91
C ARG A 94 31.81 15.86 14.03
N ILE A 95 33.08 16.06 13.69
CA ILE A 95 33.91 15.02 13.07
C ILE A 95 34.41 14.12 14.20
N THR A 96 34.02 12.86 14.15
CA THR A 96 34.36 11.83 15.16
C THR A 96 35.48 10.91 14.71
N GLY A 97 35.90 11.02 13.46
CA GLY A 97 37.00 10.24 12.90
C GLY A 97 37.35 10.69 11.50
N THR A 98 38.61 10.51 11.15
CA THR A 98 39.18 10.89 9.87
C THR A 98 40.10 9.78 9.38
N LEU A 99 39.97 9.43 8.11
CA LEU A 99 40.78 8.42 7.45
C LEU A 99 41.42 9.03 6.21
N GLU A 100 42.74 9.10 6.20
CA GLU A 100 43.50 9.61 5.06
C GLU A 100 43.74 8.50 4.01
N ARG A 101 43.62 8.87 2.73
CA ARG A 101 43.98 8.08 1.55
C ARG A 101 44.84 8.94 0.64
N PRO A 102 45.62 8.35 -0.28
CA PRO A 102 46.52 9.14 -1.14
C PRO A 102 45.84 10.28 -1.91
N ASN A 103 44.58 10.11 -2.30
CA ASN A 103 43.84 11.07 -3.15
C ASN A 103 42.55 11.63 -2.51
N TYR A 104 42.19 11.18 -1.31
CA TYR A 104 40.96 11.61 -0.64
C TYR A 104 41.00 11.35 0.86
N ARG A 105 40.09 11.98 1.60
CA ARG A 105 39.86 11.74 3.02
C ARG A 105 38.41 11.29 3.23
N ILE A 106 38.19 10.41 4.19
CA ILE A 106 36.86 10.04 4.68
C ILE A 106 36.68 10.61 6.09
N GLU A 107 35.61 11.37 6.34
CA GLU A 107 35.27 11.93 7.65
C GLU A 107 33.97 11.32 8.18
N LYS A 108 33.97 10.92 9.45
CA LYS A 108 32.78 10.44 10.15
C LYS A 108 32.09 11.60 10.86
N VAL A 109 30.94 12.00 10.35
CA VAL A 109 30.18 13.15 10.83
C VAL A 109 29.00 12.71 11.70
N VAL A 110 28.83 13.33 12.86
CA VAL A 110 27.64 13.20 13.73
C VAL A 110 27.00 14.58 13.87
N PHE A 111 25.67 14.65 13.83
CA PHE A 111 24.88 15.89 13.88
C PHE A 111 23.53 15.68 14.56
#